data_AF-A0A6A7K3Q1-F1
#
_entry.id   AF-A0A6A7K3Q1-F1
#
_cell.length_a   1.000
_cell.length_b   1.000
_cell.length_c   1.000
_cell.angle_alpha   90.00
_cell.angle_beta   90.00
_cell.angle_gamma   90.00
#
_symmetry.space_group_name_H-M   'P 1'
#
loop_
_entity.id
_entity.type
_entity.pdbx_description
1 polymer ?
#
loop_
_entity_poly.entity_id
_entity_poly.type
_entity_poly.pdbx_seq_one_letter_code
_entity_poly.pdbx_strand_id
1 'polypeptide(L)'
;MAQDNTTKQGELLSTFNESNSKRTPIQSALTRPLEEAIGKCFLLLSGTTEEVQDSNDESKTIPRAVYKVRVVSSNTRLAIGTVLTVKVKGSRSVITNDENKKFLFGLEKNKVVAFDDLSHWNFNGNEGLSASNIRILEVSPQEAMNL
;
A
#
# COMPACT_ATOMS: atom_id res chain seq x y z
N MET A 1 -21.34 -38.13 -8.81
CA MET A 1 -21.14 -37.65 -10.20
C MET A 1 -20.52 -36.27 -10.11
N ALA A 2 -19.25 -36.13 -10.46
CA ALA A 2 -18.58 -34.84 -10.51
C ALA A 2 -19.00 -34.13 -11.81
N GLN A 3 -19.42 -32.87 -11.72
CA GLN A 3 -19.69 -32.06 -12.91
C GLN A 3 -18.35 -31.63 -13.51
N ASP A 4 -18.12 -32.02 -14.77
CA ASP A 4 -16.94 -31.60 -15.51
C ASP A 4 -16.97 -30.09 -15.77
N ASN A 5 -15.91 -29.41 -15.35
CA ASN A 5 -15.78 -27.95 -15.40
C ASN A 5 -15.22 -27.53 -16.76
N THR A 6 -16.03 -27.67 -17.81
CA THR A 6 -15.64 -27.38 -19.21
C THR A 6 -16.63 -26.46 -19.91
N THR A 7 -16.14 -25.60 -20.80
CA THR A 7 -16.98 -24.77 -21.66
C THR A 7 -17.77 -25.62 -22.67
N LYS A 8 -18.79 -25.04 -23.32
CA LYS A 8 -19.55 -25.71 -24.39
C LYS A 8 -18.71 -26.14 -25.60
N GLN A 9 -17.48 -25.67 -25.71
CA GLN A 9 -16.52 -26.00 -26.76
C GLN A 9 -15.42 -26.98 -26.29
N GLY A 10 -15.51 -27.50 -25.05
CA GLY A 10 -14.61 -28.52 -24.53
C GLY A 10 -13.32 -27.99 -23.88
N GLU A 11 -13.21 -26.68 -23.66
CA GLU A 11 -12.06 -26.10 -22.96
C GLU A 11 -12.24 -26.23 -21.45
N LEU A 12 -11.18 -26.68 -20.75
CA LEU A 12 -11.13 -26.73 -19.29
C LEU A 12 -11.25 -25.31 -18.72
N LEU A 13 -12.33 -25.06 -17.96
CA LEU A 13 -12.48 -23.82 -17.21
C LEU A 13 -11.42 -23.81 -16.11
N SER A 14 -10.54 -22.80 -16.12
CA SER A 14 -9.52 -22.60 -15.10
C SER A 14 -10.16 -22.73 -13.71
N THR A 15 -9.63 -23.65 -12.89
CA THR A 15 -10.00 -23.79 -11.48
C THR A 15 -9.32 -22.74 -10.59
N PHE A 16 -8.54 -21.84 -11.20
CA PHE A 16 -7.86 -20.77 -10.50
C PHE A 16 -8.88 -19.72 -10.06
N ASN A 17 -9.15 -19.69 -8.76
CA ASN A 17 -10.03 -18.72 -8.15
C ASN A 17 -9.26 -17.40 -7.99
N GLU A 18 -9.48 -16.43 -8.87
CA GLU A 18 -8.95 -15.06 -8.70
C GLU A 18 -9.53 -14.48 -7.40
N SER A 19 -8.68 -14.38 -6.38
CA SER A 19 -9.03 -13.77 -5.10
C SER A 19 -9.30 -12.28 -5.32
N ASN A 20 -10.55 -11.88 -5.47
CA ASN A 20 -10.97 -10.46 -5.58
C ASN A 20 -11.27 -9.84 -4.21
N SER A 21 -10.41 -10.07 -3.22
CA SER A 21 -10.61 -9.56 -1.85
C SER A 21 -10.35 -8.06 -1.77
N LYS A 22 -11.40 -7.26 -1.53
CA LYS A 22 -11.29 -5.82 -1.23
C LYS A 22 -10.49 -5.51 0.04
N ARG A 23 -10.32 -6.48 0.95
CA ARG A 23 -9.58 -6.34 2.21
C ARG A 23 -8.09 -6.66 2.07
N THR A 24 -7.72 -7.43 1.05
CA THR A 24 -6.33 -7.81 0.77
C THR A 24 -5.96 -7.60 -0.70
N PRO A 25 -6.07 -6.35 -1.20
CA PRO A 25 -5.79 -6.04 -2.60
C PRO A 25 -4.36 -6.35 -3.06
N ILE A 26 -3.33 -6.19 -2.22
CA ILE A 26 -1.93 -6.51 -2.54
C ILE A 26 -1.76 -8.02 -2.68
N GLN A 27 -2.25 -8.82 -1.72
CA GLN A 27 -2.21 -10.29 -1.81
C GLN A 27 -2.86 -10.80 -3.11
N SER A 28 -3.93 -10.13 -3.54
CA SER A 28 -4.67 -10.47 -4.76
C SER A 28 -3.88 -10.12 -6.03
N ALA A 29 -2.98 -9.14 -5.95
CA ALA A 29 -2.14 -8.67 -7.05
C ALA A 29 -0.74 -9.33 -7.12
N LEU A 30 -0.28 -9.98 -6.04
CA LEU A 30 1.04 -10.62 -5.90
C LEU A 30 1.17 -11.92 -6.70
N THR A 31 1.14 -11.79 -8.02
CA THR A 31 1.58 -12.83 -8.98
C THR A 31 2.91 -12.46 -9.64
N ARG A 32 3.48 -11.31 -9.25
CA ARG A 32 4.65 -10.63 -9.81
C ARG A 32 5.36 -9.83 -8.70
N PRO A 33 6.57 -9.27 -8.95
CA PRO A 33 7.25 -8.41 -7.99
C PRO A 33 6.36 -7.29 -7.44
N LEU A 34 6.53 -6.94 -6.17
CA LEU A 34 5.67 -6.01 -5.44
C LEU A 34 5.54 -4.65 -6.15
N GLU A 35 6.63 -4.12 -6.69
CA GLU A 35 6.63 -2.85 -7.42
C GLU A 35 5.73 -2.87 -8.67
N GLU A 36 5.66 -4.00 -9.38
CA GLU A 36 4.75 -4.15 -10.53
C GLU A 36 3.28 -4.25 -10.08
N ALA A 37 3.04 -4.73 -8.86
CA ALA A 37 1.70 -4.84 -8.32
C ALA A 37 1.15 -3.48 -7.85
N ILE A 38 1.99 -2.65 -7.22
CA ILE A 38 1.53 -1.47 -6.47
C ILE A 38 2.09 -0.13 -6.96
N GLY A 39 3.15 -0.15 -7.78
CA GLY A 39 3.85 1.04 -8.24
C GLY A 39 4.99 1.47 -7.31
N LYS A 40 5.66 2.56 -7.70
CA LYS A 40 6.84 3.11 -6.98
C LYS A 40 6.53 4.39 -6.22
N CYS A 41 5.52 5.13 -6.66
CA CYS A 41 5.12 6.41 -6.10
C CYS A 41 3.66 6.39 -5.66
N PHE A 42 3.35 7.16 -4.62
CA PHE A 42 2.03 7.22 -4.04
C PHE A 42 1.64 8.65 -3.70
N LEU A 43 0.34 8.94 -3.67
CA LEU A 43 -0.17 10.19 -3.14
C LEU A 43 -0.41 10.03 -1.63
N LEU A 44 0.25 10.85 -0.83
CA LEU A 44 0.14 10.83 0.63
C LEU A 44 -1.20 11.41 1.09
N LEU A 45 -1.99 10.63 1.83
CA LEU A 45 -3.30 11.06 2.34
C LEU A 45 -3.23 11.51 3.80
N SER A 46 -2.50 10.77 4.63
CA SER A 46 -2.28 11.12 6.03
C SER A 46 -1.08 10.37 6.61
N GLY A 47 -0.58 10.85 7.75
CA GLY A 47 0.50 10.21 8.51
C GLY A 47 0.34 10.41 10.03
N THR A 48 0.58 9.36 10.81
CA THR A 48 0.60 9.41 12.27
C THR A 48 1.84 8.71 12.83
N THR A 49 2.19 9.02 14.08
CA THR A 49 3.22 8.28 14.81
C THR A 49 2.56 7.41 15.87
N GLU A 50 2.88 6.13 15.88
CA GLU A 50 2.57 5.19 16.95
C GLU A 50 3.84 4.93 17.76
N GLU A 51 3.70 4.72 19.08
CA GLU A 51 4.77 4.16 19.90
C GLU A 51 4.52 2.66 20.03
N VAL A 52 5.50 1.84 19.66
CA VAL A 52 5.38 0.37 19.67
C VAL A 52 6.51 -0.24 20.47
N GLN A 53 6.25 -1.36 21.12
CA GLN A 53 7.28 -2.09 21.87
C GLN A 53 8.43 -2.52 20.94
N ASP A 54 9.67 -2.34 21.38
CA ASP A 54 10.83 -2.83 20.65
C ASP A 54 10.85 -4.36 20.71
N SER A 55 11.01 -5.00 19.55
CA SER A 55 11.10 -6.45 19.44
C SER A 55 12.40 -7.00 20.02
N ASN A 56 13.43 -6.15 20.18
CA ASN A 56 14.73 -6.52 20.73
C ASN A 56 14.87 -6.19 22.22
N ASP A 57 14.01 -5.32 22.76
CA ASP A 57 14.05 -4.86 24.14
C ASP A 57 12.64 -4.52 24.62
N GLU A 58 12.00 -5.48 25.29
CA GLU A 58 10.63 -5.34 25.76
C GLU A 58 10.41 -4.16 26.73
N SER A 59 11.48 -3.61 27.30
CA SER A 59 11.41 -2.44 28.20
C SER A 59 11.34 -1.10 27.46
N LYS A 60 11.52 -1.09 26.14
CA LYS A 60 11.57 0.12 25.32
C LYS A 60 10.43 0.19 24.33
N THR A 61 10.02 1.42 24.04
CA THR A 61 9.19 1.72 22.87
C THR A 61 10.01 2.43 21.81
N ILE A 62 9.70 2.13 20.56
CA ILE A 62 10.24 2.80 19.38
C ILE A 62 9.10 3.46 18.60
N PRO A 63 9.35 4.60 17.96
CA PRO A 63 8.37 5.23 17.10
C PRO A 63 8.15 4.39 15.84
N ARG A 64 6.92 4.39 15.34
CA ARG A 64 6.54 3.84 14.04
C ARG A 64 5.63 4.82 13.32
N ALA A 65 6.05 5.28 12.16
CA ALA A 65 5.21 6.12 11.31
C ALA A 65 4.22 5.23 10.57
N VAL A 66 2.97 5.66 10.50
CA VAL A 66 1.90 4.97 9.78
C VAL A 66 1.28 5.93 8.79
N TYR A 67 1.38 5.59 7.51
CA TYR A 67 0.88 6.42 6.42
C TYR A 67 -0.29 5.74 5.70
N LYS A 68 -1.30 6.55 5.36
CA LYS A 68 -2.29 6.17 4.35
C LYS A 68 -1.88 6.82 3.04
N VAL A 69 -1.72 6.00 2.01
CA VAL A 69 -1.29 6.46 0.69
C VAL A 69 -2.21 5.91 -0.38
N ARG A 70 -2.27 6.60 -1.52
CA ARG A 70 -3.10 6.22 -2.66
C ARG A 70 -2.20 5.85 -3.84
N VAL A 71 -2.49 4.71 -4.46
CA VAL A 71 -1.85 4.29 -5.72
C VAL A 71 -2.20 5.29 -6.81
N VAL A 72 -1.17 5.81 -7.48
CA VAL A 72 -1.32 6.76 -8.60
C VAL A 72 -0.83 6.20 -9.93
N SER A 73 0.07 5.22 -9.92
CA SER A 73 0.58 4.60 -11.13
C SER A 73 -0.54 3.96 -11.94
N SER A 74 -0.59 4.23 -13.24
CA SER A 74 -1.59 3.68 -14.16
C SER A 74 -1.23 2.29 -14.69
N ASN A 75 0.05 1.93 -14.60
CA ASN A 75 0.61 0.69 -15.13
C ASN A 75 0.87 -0.36 -14.04
N THR A 76 -0.04 -0.48 -13.09
CA THR A 76 0.04 -1.43 -11.97
C THR A 76 -1.19 -2.33 -11.92
N ARG A 77 -1.08 -3.50 -11.28
CA ARG A 77 -2.25 -4.36 -11.09
C ARG A 77 -3.27 -3.79 -10.12
N LEU A 78 -2.81 -3.07 -9.09
CA LEU A 78 -3.72 -2.31 -8.26
C LEU A 78 -4.30 -1.15 -9.04
N ALA A 79 -5.62 -0.99 -8.94
CA ALA A 79 -6.31 0.13 -9.56
C ALA A 79 -5.82 1.45 -8.97
N ILE A 80 -5.69 2.47 -9.83
CA ILE A 80 -5.50 3.86 -9.40
C ILE A 80 -6.57 4.20 -8.36
N GLY A 81 -6.19 4.91 -7.31
CA GLY A 81 -7.11 5.28 -6.24
C GLY A 81 -7.16 4.29 -5.08
N THR A 82 -6.59 3.08 -5.23
CA THR A 82 -6.48 2.11 -4.13
C THR A 82 -5.70 2.73 -2.97
N VAL A 83 -6.29 2.68 -1.77
CA VAL A 83 -5.68 3.21 -0.55
C VAL A 83 -4.96 2.09 0.19
N LEU A 84 -3.68 2.30 0.45
CA LEU A 84 -2.79 1.37 1.13
C LEU A 84 -2.34 1.95 2.48
N THR A 85 -1.89 1.07 3.37
CA THR A 85 -1.26 1.45 4.65
C THR A 85 0.21 1.09 4.60
N VAL A 86 1.09 2.06 4.83
CA VAL A 86 2.54 1.84 4.89
C VAL A 86 3.04 2.15 6.30
N LYS A 87 3.82 1.24 6.88
CA LYS A 87 4.43 1.39 8.20
C LYS A 87 5.95 1.55 8.06
N VAL A 88 6.52 2.58 8.68
CA VAL A 88 7.97 2.81 8.72
C VAL A 88 8.46 2.62 10.15
N LYS A 89 9.21 1.54 10.40
CA LYS A 89 9.69 1.18 11.74
C LYS A 89 10.84 2.13 12.15
N GLY A 90 10.86 2.56 13.41
CA GLY A 90 11.93 3.39 13.95
C GLY A 90 11.86 4.88 13.56
N SER A 91 10.79 5.29 12.86
CA SER A 91 10.63 6.64 12.33
C SER A 91 9.37 7.30 12.87
N ARG A 92 9.43 8.62 13.07
CA ARG A 92 8.24 9.46 13.34
C ARG A 92 7.60 9.88 12.01
N SER A 93 6.32 10.22 12.05
CA SER A 93 5.61 10.77 10.89
C SER A 93 6.28 12.06 10.43
N VAL A 94 6.50 12.20 9.11
CA VAL A 94 6.96 13.44 8.48
C VAL A 94 5.83 14.46 8.29
N ILE A 95 4.58 14.06 8.62
CA ILE A 95 3.38 14.89 8.55
C ILE A 95 2.85 15.16 9.95
N THR A 96 2.55 16.42 10.21
CA THR A 96 1.96 16.91 11.47
C THR A 96 0.44 16.74 11.51
N ASN A 97 -0.15 16.84 12.71
CA ASN A 97 -1.60 16.81 12.85
C ASN A 97 -2.31 17.95 12.13
N ASP A 98 -1.68 19.13 12.02
CA ASP A 98 -2.29 20.25 11.32
C ASP A 98 -2.23 20.08 9.79
N GLU A 99 -1.14 19.52 9.26
CA GLU A 99 -1.10 19.10 7.84
C GLU A 99 -2.16 18.02 7.55
N ASN A 100 -2.34 17.03 8.42
CA ASN A 100 -3.42 16.05 8.26
C ASN A 100 -4.80 16.71 8.17
N LYS A 101 -5.09 17.72 9.00
CA LYS A 101 -6.34 18.50 8.91
C LYS A 101 -6.45 19.25 7.59
N LYS A 102 -5.36 19.89 7.13
CA LYS A 102 -5.35 20.59 5.85
C LYS A 102 -5.59 19.64 4.67
N PHE A 103 -4.99 18.45 4.67
CA PHE A 103 -5.26 17.43 3.67
C PHE A 103 -6.72 16.96 3.71
N LEU A 104 -7.27 16.73 4.91
CA LEU A 104 -8.66 16.32 5.07
C LEU A 104 -9.66 17.34 4.50
N PHE A 105 -9.40 18.63 4.69
CA PHE A 105 -10.25 19.71 4.19
C PHE A 105 -9.88 20.20 2.78
N GLY A 106 -8.88 19.59 2.13
CA GLY A 106 -8.41 20.02 0.80
C GLY A 106 -7.75 21.40 0.77
N LEU A 107 -7.29 21.90 1.93
CA LEU A 107 -6.63 23.20 2.07
C LEU A 107 -5.15 23.16 1.67
N GLU A 108 -4.59 21.96 1.53
CA GLU A 108 -3.23 21.73 1.07
C GLU A 108 -3.22 20.58 0.06
N LYS A 109 -2.39 20.71 -0.98
CA LYS A 109 -2.24 19.65 -1.98
C LYS A 109 -1.53 18.46 -1.36
N ASN A 110 -2.05 17.26 -1.63
CA ASN A 110 -1.40 16.03 -1.23
C ASN A 110 -0.01 15.91 -1.87
N LYS A 111 0.96 15.45 -1.08
CA LYS A 111 2.36 15.27 -1.48
C LYS A 111 2.52 13.92 -2.21
N VAL A 112 3.39 13.86 -3.21
CA VAL A 112 3.83 12.58 -3.79
C VAL A 112 4.97 12.02 -2.95
N VAL A 113 4.93 10.72 -2.66
CA VAL A 113 5.93 10.04 -1.83
C VAL A 113 6.38 8.72 -2.47
N ALA A 114 7.63 8.36 -2.18
CA ALA A 114 8.18 7.03 -2.40
C ALA A 114 8.68 6.44 -1.09
N PHE A 115 8.80 5.12 -1.05
CA PHE A 115 9.28 4.39 0.12
C PHE A 115 10.44 3.49 -0.28
N ASP A 116 11.37 3.32 0.64
CA ASP A 116 12.54 2.46 0.45
C ASP A 116 12.25 1.07 1.09
N ASP A 117 12.75 0.01 0.45
CA ASP A 117 12.64 -1.39 0.90
C ASP A 117 11.20 -1.86 1.23
N LEU A 118 10.26 -1.58 0.32
CA LEU A 118 8.87 -1.98 0.48
C LEU A 118 8.73 -3.51 0.58
N SER A 119 8.05 -3.96 1.63
CA SER A 119 7.68 -5.36 1.84
C SER A 119 6.23 -5.48 2.23
N HIS A 120 5.55 -6.50 1.69
CA HIS A 120 4.16 -6.78 2.01
C HIS A 120 4.06 -7.67 3.26
N TRP A 121 3.10 -7.35 4.11
CA TRP A 121 2.67 -8.23 5.18
C TRP A 121 1.18 -8.50 5.05
N ASN A 122 0.79 -9.73 5.36
CA ASN A 122 -0.60 -10.14 5.49
C ASN A 122 -0.73 -10.93 6.79
N PHE A 123 -1.63 -10.50 7.66
CA PHE A 123 -1.88 -11.15 8.93
C PHE A 123 -3.36 -11.01 9.31
N ASN A 124 -4.00 -12.14 9.64
CA ASN A 124 -5.40 -12.22 10.08
C ASN A 124 -6.38 -11.45 9.15
N GLY A 125 -6.18 -11.54 7.83
CA GLY A 125 -7.05 -10.89 6.84
C GLY A 125 -6.88 -9.37 6.75
N ASN A 126 -5.87 -8.81 7.44
CA ASN A 126 -5.38 -7.46 7.23
C ASN A 126 -4.07 -7.53 6.45
N GLU A 127 -3.81 -6.50 5.66
CA GLU A 127 -2.52 -6.36 5.01
C GLU A 127 -2.05 -4.92 5.02
N GLY A 128 -0.79 -4.75 4.66
CA GLY A 128 -0.18 -3.47 4.39
C GLY A 128 1.25 -3.64 3.93
N LEU A 129 1.95 -2.53 3.99
CA LEU A 129 3.34 -2.45 3.59
C LEU A 129 4.19 -2.04 4.78
N SER A 130 5.40 -2.56 4.81
CA SER A 130 6.50 -2.10 5.66
C SER A 130 7.55 -1.46 4.77
N ALA A 131 8.19 -0.40 5.26
CA ALA A 131 9.28 0.28 4.58
C ALA A 131 10.37 0.69 5.58
N SER A 132 11.59 0.90 5.09
CA SER A 132 12.71 1.39 5.87
C SER A 132 12.70 2.92 5.99
N ASN A 133 12.19 3.63 4.98
CA ASN A 133 12.18 5.08 4.91
C ASN A 133 11.06 5.63 3.99
N ILE A 134 10.79 6.94 4.10
CA ILE A 134 9.88 7.69 3.22
C ILE A 134 10.61 8.89 2.60
N ARG A 135 10.36 9.16 1.32
CA ARG A 135 10.86 10.33 0.61
C ARG A 135 9.69 11.12 0.02
N ILE A 136 9.63 12.41 0.31
CA ILE A 136 8.72 13.34 -0.37
C ILE A 136 9.37 13.72 -1.69
N LEU A 137 8.63 13.57 -2.78
CA LEU A 137 9.11 13.85 -4.13
C LEU A 137 8.59 15.21 -4.60
N GLU A 138 9.45 16.00 -5.21
CA GLU A 138 9.10 17.26 -5.87
C GLU A 138 8.57 17.01 -7.29
N VAL A 139 7.54 16.15 -7.39
CA VAL A 139 6.85 15.84 -8.65
C VAL A 139 5.36 16.02 -8.49
N SER A 140 4.68 16.37 -9.58
CA SER A 140 3.23 16.44 -9.61
C SER A 140 2.59 15.05 -9.57
N PRO A 141 1.34 14.93 -9.11
CA PRO A 141 0.60 13.66 -9.19
C PRO A 141 0.53 13.11 -10.62
N GLN A 142 0.40 13.98 -11.63
CA GLN A 142 0.35 13.57 -13.04
C GLN A 142 1.68 12.97 -13.53
N GLU A 143 2.82 13.54 -13.14
CA GLU A 143 4.12 12.97 -13.46
C GLU A 143 4.31 11.61 -12.78
N ALA A 144 3.89 11.51 -11.52
CA ALA A 144 3.98 10.28 -10.74
C ALA A 144 3.15 9.10 -11.29
N MET A 145 2.11 9.36 -12.09
CA MET A 145 1.30 8.31 -12.73
C MET A 145 2.12 7.46 -13.72
N ASN A 146 3.19 8.03 -14.27
CA ASN A 146 3.99 7.44 -15.35
C ASN A 146 5.38 6.95 -14.90
N LEU A 147 5.69 7.05 -13.60
CA LEU A 147 6.92 6.54 -12.97
C LEU A 147 6.73 5.09 -12.48
#